data_AF-A0A272EY81-F1
#
_entry.id   AF-A0A272EY81-F1
#
_cell.length_a   1.000
_cell.length_b   1.000
_cell.length_c   1.000
_cell.angle_alpha   90.00
_cell.angle_beta   90.00
_cell.angle_gamma   90.00
#
_symmetry.space_group_name_H-M   'P 1'
#
loop_
_entity.id
_entity.type
_entity.pdbx_description
1 polymer ?
#
loop_
_entity_poly.entity_id
_entity_poly.type
_entity_poly.pdbx_seq_one_letter_code
_entity_poly.pdbx_strand_id
1 'polypeptide(L)'
;MYPIASLPFRQLVCAALLGLAGFVQAAELKPISVALIGDSTQTERQGYGTGFCANLVEEVTCINEAKGGASTRTYRRDGLWDKALARKPDWMLIQFGHNDVESKAHADRETKLETEYPANLRRFIEEARAAGIRPVLVTSIARRYYQPDGKIQDDLMGHVAAMKKVAEEMQVPLVDLHTVSQAHMEKLGEVEGHKLGPTKRDPEGNTVPDKTHFNRAGSFVFGRIAAEAVADAVPELAPYVKAEAAQP
;
A
#
# COMPACT_ATOMS: atom_id res chain seq x y z
N MET A 1 -2.63 -92.68 -25.24
CA MET A 1 -1.35 -92.36 -24.57
C MET A 1 -1.01 -90.92 -24.98
N TYR A 2 -1.10 -89.98 -24.02
CA TYR A 2 -0.80 -88.53 -23.95
C TYR A 2 -0.31 -87.72 -25.20
N PRO A 3 -0.45 -86.36 -25.22
CA PRO A 3 -1.55 -85.47 -24.78
C PRO A 3 -1.84 -84.29 -25.76
N ILE A 4 -2.92 -83.54 -25.52
CA ILE A 4 -3.20 -82.21 -26.10
C ILE A 4 -2.79 -81.14 -25.07
N ALA A 5 -1.96 -80.17 -25.46
CA ALA A 5 -1.58 -79.03 -24.63
C ALA A 5 -2.45 -77.80 -24.97
N SER A 6 -3.02 -77.17 -23.95
CA SER A 6 -3.73 -75.89 -24.01
C SER A 6 -2.86 -74.77 -23.42
N LEU A 7 -2.84 -73.60 -24.08
CA LEU A 7 -2.20 -72.36 -23.61
C LEU A 7 -3.25 -71.40 -23.04
N PRO A 8 -2.89 -70.54 -22.06
CA PRO A 8 -3.85 -69.80 -21.25
C PRO A 8 -4.23 -68.42 -21.81
N PHE A 9 -5.48 -68.03 -21.54
CA PHE A 9 -6.05 -66.72 -21.79
C PHE A 9 -5.58 -65.72 -20.72
N ARG A 10 -4.89 -64.64 -21.13
CA ARG A 10 -4.48 -63.53 -20.24
C ARG A 10 -5.70 -62.68 -19.88
N GLN A 11 -6.02 -62.58 -18.60
CA GLN A 11 -6.98 -61.59 -18.08
C GLN A 11 -6.30 -60.21 -18.00
N LEU A 12 -6.89 -59.21 -18.65
CA LEU A 12 -6.62 -57.79 -18.42
C LEU A 12 -7.47 -57.32 -17.23
N VAL A 13 -6.81 -56.85 -16.17
CA VAL A 13 -7.46 -56.14 -15.06
C VAL A 13 -7.36 -54.63 -15.34
N CYS A 14 -8.48 -54.00 -15.66
CA CYS A 14 -8.61 -52.54 -15.65
C CYS A 14 -8.84 -52.06 -14.22
N ALA A 15 -7.86 -51.37 -13.62
CA ALA A 15 -8.05 -50.64 -12.37
C ALA A 15 -8.51 -49.21 -12.71
N ALA A 16 -9.78 -48.90 -12.44
CA ALA A 16 -10.30 -47.55 -12.50
C ALA A 16 -9.99 -46.84 -11.17
N LEU A 17 -9.05 -45.90 -11.20
CA LEU A 17 -8.81 -44.95 -10.10
C LEU A 17 -9.84 -43.82 -10.21
N LEU A 18 -10.93 -43.91 -9.46
CA LEU A 18 -11.85 -42.80 -9.21
C LEU A 18 -11.14 -41.77 -8.31
N GLY A 19 -10.62 -40.71 -8.92
CA GLY A 19 -10.07 -39.56 -8.20
C GLY A 19 -11.18 -38.81 -7.48
N LEU A 20 -11.12 -38.78 -6.14
CA LEU A 20 -11.92 -37.88 -5.31
C LEU A 20 -11.38 -36.45 -5.49
N ALA A 21 -11.98 -35.67 -6.39
CA ALA A 21 -11.76 -34.23 -6.44
C ALA A 21 -12.54 -33.61 -5.27
N GLY A 22 -11.86 -33.38 -4.15
CA GLY A 22 -12.41 -32.61 -3.04
C GLY A 22 -12.59 -31.16 -3.48
N PHE A 23 -13.83 -30.68 -3.56
CA PHE A 23 -14.11 -29.26 -3.66
C PHE A 23 -13.70 -28.61 -2.34
N VAL A 24 -12.60 -27.85 -2.35
CA VAL A 24 -12.27 -26.95 -1.25
C VAL A 24 -13.25 -25.80 -1.33
N GLN A 25 -14.23 -25.80 -0.44
CA GLN A 25 -15.10 -24.64 -0.27
C GLN A 25 -14.26 -23.52 0.34
N ALA A 26 -14.06 -22.44 -0.42
CA ALA A 26 -13.39 -21.25 0.10
C ALA A 26 -14.16 -20.76 1.32
N ALA A 27 -13.46 -20.58 2.44
CA ALA A 27 -14.07 -20.02 3.64
C ALA A 27 -14.52 -18.59 3.35
N GLU A 28 -15.75 -18.26 3.72
CA GLU A 28 -16.27 -16.89 3.59
C GLU A 28 -15.41 -15.92 4.43
N LEU A 29 -15.06 -14.79 3.83
CA LEU A 29 -14.27 -13.76 4.49
C LEU A 29 -15.15 -12.98 5.47
N LYS A 30 -14.58 -12.63 6.63
CA LYS A 30 -15.28 -11.80 7.60
C LYS A 30 -15.21 -10.34 7.16
N PRO A 31 -16.31 -9.57 7.24
CA PRO A 31 -16.22 -8.14 6.97
C PRO A 31 -15.22 -7.44 7.88
N ILE A 32 -14.40 -6.57 7.31
CA ILE A 32 -13.42 -5.75 8.03
C ILE A 32 -13.46 -4.30 7.53
N SER A 33 -12.81 -3.42 8.28
CA SER A 33 -12.65 -2.01 7.93
C SER A 33 -11.17 -1.61 7.95
N VAL A 34 -10.75 -0.88 6.92
CA VAL A 34 -9.37 -0.41 6.75
C VAL A 34 -9.41 1.09 6.53
N ALA A 35 -8.75 1.85 7.41
CA ALA A 35 -8.62 3.29 7.27
C ALA A 35 -7.26 3.69 6.70
N LEU A 36 -7.26 4.60 5.73
CA LEU A 36 -6.07 5.25 5.18
C LEU A 36 -5.83 6.57 5.93
N ILE A 37 -4.67 6.69 6.57
CA ILE A 37 -4.27 7.83 7.41
C ILE A 37 -2.98 8.42 6.84
N GLY A 38 -3.06 9.60 6.21
CA GLY A 38 -1.87 10.15 5.57
C GLY A 38 -2.04 11.49 4.86
N ASP A 39 -1.13 11.74 3.92
CA ASP A 39 -1.01 13.00 3.18
C ASP A 39 -1.68 12.97 1.79
N SER A 40 -1.36 13.95 0.93
CA SER A 40 -1.95 14.07 -0.42
C SER A 40 -1.78 12.84 -1.28
N THR A 41 -0.67 12.10 -1.13
CA THR A 41 -0.35 10.93 -1.94
C THR A 41 -1.20 9.70 -1.60
N GLN A 42 -1.96 9.74 -0.50
CA GLN A 42 -2.92 8.71 -0.13
C GLN A 42 -4.38 9.16 -0.31
N THR A 43 -4.63 10.44 -0.62
CA THR A 43 -6.00 10.97 -0.83
C THR A 43 -6.70 10.36 -2.05
N GLU A 44 -8.02 10.53 -2.12
CA GLU A 44 -8.85 10.08 -3.25
C GLU A 44 -8.55 10.84 -4.56
N ARG A 45 -8.27 12.14 -4.48
CA ARG A 45 -8.18 12.99 -5.68
C ARG A 45 -6.79 13.05 -6.30
N GLN A 46 -5.75 12.95 -5.48
CA GLN A 46 -4.37 13.20 -5.86
C GLN A 46 -3.41 12.11 -5.38
N GLY A 47 -3.95 11.07 -4.75
CA GLY A 47 -3.20 9.96 -4.20
C GLY A 47 -3.65 8.64 -4.78
N TYR A 48 -3.11 7.55 -4.21
CA TYR A 48 -3.45 6.19 -4.62
C TYR A 48 -4.72 5.65 -3.92
N GLY A 49 -5.31 6.39 -2.98
CA GLY A 49 -6.34 5.86 -2.09
C GLY A 49 -7.58 5.34 -2.80
N THR A 50 -8.06 6.02 -3.84
CA THR A 50 -9.19 5.52 -4.66
C THR A 50 -8.85 4.20 -5.33
N GLY A 51 -7.63 4.08 -5.89
CA GLY A 51 -7.19 2.85 -6.52
C GLY A 51 -6.96 1.72 -5.52
N PHE A 52 -6.44 2.02 -4.34
CA PHE A 52 -6.26 1.04 -3.27
C PHE A 52 -7.61 0.46 -2.86
N CYS A 53 -8.58 1.32 -2.51
CA CYS A 53 -9.92 0.87 -2.13
C CYS A 53 -10.59 0.08 -3.26
N ALA A 54 -10.39 0.46 -4.52
CA ALA A 54 -10.94 -0.28 -5.66
C ALA A 54 -10.37 -1.70 -5.81
N ASN A 55 -9.15 -1.94 -5.33
CA ASN A 55 -8.47 -3.25 -5.36
C ASN A 55 -8.82 -4.16 -4.16
N LEU A 56 -9.69 -3.74 -3.25
CA LEU A 56 -10.17 -4.58 -2.15
C LEU A 56 -11.48 -5.27 -2.53
N VAL A 57 -11.70 -6.44 -1.95
CA VAL A 57 -12.97 -7.19 -2.05
C VAL A 57 -14.10 -6.47 -1.29
N GLU A 58 -15.34 -6.87 -1.53
CA GLU A 58 -16.53 -6.18 -1.00
C GLU A 58 -16.69 -6.29 0.52
N GLU A 59 -16.05 -7.29 1.13
CA GLU A 59 -15.98 -7.48 2.58
C GLU A 59 -15.15 -6.39 3.28
N VAL A 60 -14.41 -5.55 2.54
CA VAL A 60 -13.65 -4.45 3.13
C VAL A 60 -14.38 -3.12 3.01
N THR A 61 -14.70 -2.53 4.15
CA THR A 61 -15.03 -1.10 4.22
C THR A 61 -13.74 -0.28 4.20
N CYS A 62 -13.42 0.30 3.05
CA CYS A 62 -12.25 1.18 2.89
C CYS A 62 -12.62 2.64 3.25
N ILE A 63 -11.92 3.21 4.23
CA ILE A 63 -12.20 4.56 4.75
C ILE A 63 -10.98 5.45 4.47
N ASN A 64 -11.10 6.42 3.56
CA ASN A 64 -10.00 7.35 3.30
C ASN A 64 -10.11 8.60 4.18
N GLU A 65 -9.31 8.68 5.24
CA GLU A 65 -9.18 9.86 6.11
C GLU A 65 -7.85 10.61 5.85
N ALA A 66 -7.16 10.33 4.73
CA ALA A 66 -5.97 11.07 4.35
C ALA A 66 -6.29 12.51 3.96
N LYS A 67 -5.36 13.43 4.23
CA LYS A 67 -5.54 14.87 4.00
C LYS A 67 -4.34 15.46 3.26
N GLY A 68 -4.62 16.08 2.12
CA GLY A 68 -3.61 16.80 1.35
C GLY A 68 -2.91 17.88 2.17
N GLY A 69 -1.57 17.88 2.11
CA GLY A 69 -0.71 18.80 2.86
C GLY A 69 -0.53 18.46 4.35
N ALA A 70 -1.08 17.35 4.84
CA ALA A 70 -0.87 16.94 6.21
C ALA A 70 0.53 16.35 6.44
N SER A 71 1.13 16.70 7.59
CA SER A 71 2.28 16.02 8.18
C SER A 71 1.85 15.28 9.44
N THR A 72 2.75 14.52 10.07
CA THR A 72 2.47 13.90 11.38
C THR A 72 2.05 14.93 12.44
N ARG A 73 2.61 16.14 12.38
CA ARG A 73 2.25 17.26 13.27
C ARG A 73 0.87 17.83 12.92
N THR A 74 0.65 18.23 11.67
CA THR A 74 -0.58 18.95 11.32
C THR A 74 -1.80 18.05 11.33
N TYR A 75 -1.66 16.77 11.01
CA TYR A 75 -2.77 15.82 11.07
C TYR A 75 -3.37 15.72 12.48
N ARG A 76 -2.52 15.76 13.52
CA ARG A 76 -2.97 15.83 14.91
C ARG A 76 -3.48 17.21 15.28
N ARG A 77 -2.71 18.27 14.98
CA ARG A 77 -3.07 19.66 15.29
C ARG A 77 -4.47 20.02 14.78
N ASP A 78 -4.80 19.54 13.59
CA ASP A 78 -6.05 19.85 12.89
C ASP A 78 -7.21 18.92 13.32
N GLY A 79 -7.02 18.09 14.35
CA GLY A 79 -8.04 17.20 14.92
C GLY A 79 -8.41 15.98 14.07
N LEU A 80 -7.65 15.72 13.00
CA LEU A 80 -7.95 14.62 12.07
C LEU A 80 -7.65 13.25 12.69
N TRP A 81 -6.64 13.18 13.54
CA TRP A 81 -6.31 11.94 14.25
C TRP A 81 -7.44 11.50 15.20
N ASP A 82 -7.97 12.40 16.01
CA ASP A 82 -9.04 12.08 16.96
C ASP A 82 -10.31 11.65 16.21
N LYS A 83 -10.61 12.31 15.09
CA LYS A 83 -11.69 11.92 14.18
C LYS A 83 -11.48 10.51 13.61
N ALA A 84 -10.26 10.19 13.18
CA ALA A 84 -9.93 8.88 12.63
C ALA A 84 -10.02 7.77 13.70
N LEU A 85 -9.53 8.01 14.92
CA LEU A 85 -9.69 7.08 16.06
C LEU A 85 -11.16 6.82 16.39
N ALA A 86 -12.00 7.85 16.34
CA ALA A 86 -13.43 7.72 16.64
C ALA A 86 -14.18 6.81 15.64
N ARG A 87 -13.63 6.57 14.44
CA ARG A 87 -14.19 5.61 13.47
C ARG A 87 -14.02 4.15 13.90
N LYS A 88 -13.03 3.86 14.75
CA LYS A 88 -12.69 2.49 15.21
C LYS A 88 -12.58 1.45 14.08
N PRO A 89 -11.79 1.71 13.02
CA PRO A 89 -11.54 0.70 12.00
C PRO A 89 -10.76 -0.50 12.57
N ASP A 90 -10.82 -1.65 11.93
CA ASP A 90 -10.02 -2.82 12.33
C ASP A 90 -8.52 -2.58 12.09
N TRP A 91 -8.20 -1.87 11.00
CA TRP A 91 -6.84 -1.53 10.59
C TRP A 91 -6.67 -0.05 10.26
N MET A 92 -5.50 0.50 10.58
CA MET A 92 -5.05 1.81 10.13
C MET A 92 -3.74 1.69 9.35
N LEU A 93 -3.76 2.10 8.09
CA LEU A 93 -2.57 2.23 7.26
C LEU A 93 -2.05 3.67 7.35
N ILE A 94 -0.99 3.88 8.13
CA ILE A 94 -0.47 5.19 8.48
C ILE A 94 0.72 5.55 7.59
N GLN A 95 0.55 6.55 6.73
CA GLN A 95 1.53 7.01 5.74
C GLN A 95 1.80 8.52 5.86
N PHE A 96 3.01 8.90 6.27
CA PHE A 96 3.48 10.29 6.30
C PHE A 96 4.94 10.39 5.83
N GLY A 97 5.45 11.61 5.68
CA GLY A 97 6.81 11.86 5.21
C GLY A 97 6.91 13.11 4.33
N HIS A 98 6.07 13.26 3.31
CA HIS A 98 6.24 14.32 2.30
C HIS A 98 6.22 15.74 2.87
N ASN A 99 5.32 16.00 3.82
CA ASN A 99 5.14 17.31 4.43
C ASN A 99 5.85 17.44 5.79
N ASP A 100 6.46 16.36 6.27
CA ASP A 100 7.29 16.31 7.47
C ASP A 100 8.71 16.82 7.18
N VAL A 101 9.16 16.72 5.91
CA VAL A 101 10.44 17.25 5.44
C VAL A 101 10.58 18.75 5.75
N GLU A 102 11.73 19.11 6.34
CA GLU A 102 12.11 20.48 6.66
C GLU A 102 12.15 21.36 5.40
N SER A 103 11.39 22.45 5.43
CA SER A 103 11.24 23.39 4.33
C SER A 103 10.86 24.76 4.84
N LYS A 104 11.74 25.74 4.61
CA LYS A 104 11.48 27.15 4.97
C LYS A 104 10.18 27.69 4.35
N ALA A 105 9.77 27.18 3.20
CA ALA A 105 8.53 27.60 2.53
C ALA A 105 7.26 27.03 3.20
N HIS A 106 7.39 25.96 3.99
CA HIS A 106 6.29 25.21 4.61
C HIS A 106 6.58 24.88 6.09
N ALA A 107 7.14 25.85 6.83
CA ALA A 107 7.57 25.69 8.22
C ALA A 107 6.42 25.32 9.19
N ASP A 108 5.16 25.56 8.82
CA ASP A 108 4.00 25.18 9.61
C ASP A 108 3.73 23.66 9.62
N ARG A 109 4.32 22.92 8.67
CA ARG A 109 4.08 21.49 8.45
C ARG A 109 5.28 20.63 8.81
N GLU A 110 6.50 21.15 8.64
CA GLU A 110 7.72 20.39 8.89
C GLU A 110 7.79 19.82 10.31
N THR A 111 8.53 18.73 10.46
CA THR A 111 8.86 18.14 11.75
C THR A 111 10.33 17.77 11.79
N LYS A 112 10.96 17.93 12.95
CA LYS A 112 12.35 17.53 13.12
C LYS A 112 12.48 16.02 12.95
N LEU A 113 13.26 15.59 11.97
CA LEU A 113 13.41 14.17 11.62
C LEU A 113 13.94 13.33 12.80
N GLU A 114 14.86 13.86 13.59
CA GLU A 114 15.49 13.10 14.69
C GLU A 114 14.63 13.01 15.95
N THR A 115 13.71 13.96 16.16
CA THR A 115 13.02 14.10 17.46
C THR A 115 11.49 14.07 17.36
N GLU A 116 10.90 14.70 16.37
CA GLU A 116 9.45 14.89 16.31
C GLU A 116 8.77 13.83 15.44
N TYR A 117 9.27 13.59 14.22
CA TYR A 117 8.66 12.63 13.30
C TYR A 117 8.55 11.22 13.90
N PRO A 118 9.64 10.62 14.45
CA PRO A 118 9.56 9.30 15.08
C PRO A 118 8.67 9.29 16.32
N ALA A 119 8.69 10.35 17.13
CA ALA A 119 7.86 10.44 18.33
C ALA A 119 6.37 10.50 17.98
N ASN A 120 6.00 11.26 16.93
CA ASN A 120 4.63 11.34 16.45
C ASN A 120 4.14 9.98 15.92
N LEU A 121 4.98 9.25 15.16
CA LEU A 121 4.64 7.91 14.68
C LEU A 121 4.41 6.92 15.83
N ARG A 122 5.31 6.89 16.83
CA ARG A 122 5.13 6.04 18.03
C ARG A 122 3.82 6.37 18.75
N ARG A 123 3.51 7.65 18.90
CA ARG A 123 2.26 8.10 19.53
C ARG A 123 1.01 7.67 18.74
N PHE A 124 1.02 7.74 17.41
CA PHE A 124 -0.10 7.22 16.61
C PHE A 124 -0.29 5.70 16.80
N ILE A 125 0.81 4.94 16.84
CA ILE A 125 0.76 3.49 17.07
C ILE A 125 0.17 3.16 18.44
N GLU A 126 0.67 3.81 19.50
CA GLU A 126 0.22 3.60 20.88
C GLU A 126 -1.28 3.90 21.04
N GLU A 127 -1.72 5.04 20.51
CA GLU A 127 -3.12 5.46 20.63
C GLU A 127 -4.06 4.58 19.78
N ALA A 128 -3.63 4.13 18.59
CA ALA A 128 -4.40 3.17 17.79
C ALA A 128 -4.57 1.84 18.54
N ARG A 129 -3.48 1.29 19.10
CA ARG A 129 -3.51 0.07 19.91
C ARG A 129 -4.42 0.23 21.14
N ALA A 130 -4.32 1.35 21.85
CA ALA A 130 -5.17 1.64 23.00
C ALA A 130 -6.66 1.71 22.63
N ALA A 131 -6.99 2.10 21.39
CA ALA A 131 -8.34 2.10 20.85
C ALA A 131 -8.79 0.73 20.30
N GLY A 132 -7.94 -0.32 20.37
CA GLY A 132 -8.23 -1.65 19.81
C GLY A 132 -8.03 -1.76 18.29
N ILE A 133 -7.40 -0.76 17.67
CA ILE A 133 -7.14 -0.69 16.23
C ILE A 133 -5.76 -1.28 15.95
N ARG A 134 -5.60 -1.97 14.82
CA ARG A 134 -4.31 -2.53 14.40
C ARG A 134 -3.55 -1.57 13.48
N PRO A 135 -2.49 -0.90 13.95
CA PRO A 135 -1.72 0.02 13.11
C PRO A 135 -0.73 -0.74 12.21
N VAL A 136 -0.59 -0.26 10.98
CA VAL A 136 0.42 -0.65 9.99
C VAL A 136 1.09 0.63 9.52
N LEU A 137 2.42 0.68 9.58
CA LEU A 137 3.15 1.81 9.01
C LEU A 137 3.37 1.57 7.51
N VAL A 138 3.20 2.63 6.71
CA VAL A 138 3.42 2.60 5.26
C VAL A 138 4.40 3.71 4.92
N THR A 139 5.55 3.36 4.34
CA THR A 139 6.53 4.38 3.93
C THR A 139 5.95 5.23 2.80
N SER A 140 6.17 6.55 2.84
CA SER A 140 5.70 7.45 1.78
C SER A 140 6.29 7.06 0.43
N ILE A 141 5.48 7.09 -0.64
CA ILE A 141 5.95 6.85 -2.01
C ILE A 141 7.12 7.76 -2.40
N ALA A 142 7.94 7.33 -3.36
CA ALA A 142 9.02 8.15 -3.90
C ALA A 142 8.48 9.29 -4.78
N ARG A 143 9.14 10.46 -4.71
CA ARG A 143 8.91 11.54 -5.67
C ARG A 143 9.59 11.23 -7.00
N ARG A 144 9.01 11.71 -8.09
CA ARG A 144 9.47 11.45 -9.47
C ARG A 144 10.58 12.39 -9.91
N TYR A 145 11.63 12.49 -9.10
CA TYR A 145 12.82 13.28 -9.41
C TYR A 145 13.81 12.45 -10.22
N TYR A 146 13.42 12.14 -11.45
CA TYR A 146 14.29 11.45 -12.40
C TYR A 146 15.56 12.25 -12.66
N GLN A 147 16.67 11.52 -12.72
CA GLN A 147 17.99 11.99 -13.11
C GLN A 147 18.29 11.54 -14.55
N PRO A 148 19.32 12.11 -15.21
CA PRO A 148 19.66 11.75 -16.60
C PRO A 148 19.98 10.27 -16.83
N ASP A 149 20.35 9.53 -15.79
CA ASP A 149 20.58 8.07 -15.83
C ASP A 149 19.28 7.24 -15.70
N GLY A 150 18.11 7.90 -15.61
CA GLY A 150 16.80 7.29 -15.44
C GLY A 150 16.48 6.89 -13.99
N LYS A 151 17.36 7.18 -13.02
CA LYS A 151 17.16 6.88 -11.61
C LYS A 151 16.42 7.98 -10.87
N ILE A 152 15.74 7.62 -9.78
CA ILE A 152 15.08 8.59 -8.92
C ILE A 152 16.05 9.08 -7.86
N GLN A 153 16.24 10.40 -7.80
CA GLN A 153 16.90 11.04 -6.66
C GLN A 153 15.89 11.18 -5.52
N ASP A 154 16.08 10.42 -4.44
CA ASP A 154 15.17 10.45 -3.31
C ASP A 154 15.55 11.52 -2.28
N ASP A 155 14.55 12.24 -1.79
CA ASP A 155 14.62 13.24 -0.73
C ASP A 155 13.85 12.82 0.54
N LEU A 156 13.34 11.58 0.58
CA LEU A 156 12.57 11.04 1.70
C LEU A 156 13.30 9.91 2.45
N MET A 157 14.45 9.43 1.98
CA MET A 157 15.21 8.32 2.60
C MET A 157 15.36 8.45 4.12
N GLY A 158 15.60 9.67 4.63
CA GLY A 158 15.69 9.91 6.07
C GLY A 158 14.38 9.57 6.82
N HIS A 159 13.24 10.03 6.30
CA HIS A 159 11.91 9.74 6.86
C HIS A 159 11.53 8.26 6.69
N VAL A 160 11.89 7.65 5.56
CA VAL A 160 11.70 6.22 5.28
C VAL A 160 12.48 5.39 6.30
N ALA A 161 13.76 5.70 6.52
CA ALA A 161 14.61 5.02 7.51
C ALA A 161 14.09 5.19 8.94
N ALA A 162 13.68 6.41 9.30
CA ALA A 162 13.10 6.68 10.61
C ALA A 162 11.80 5.89 10.85
N MET A 163 10.91 5.83 9.86
CA MET A 163 9.66 5.05 9.95
C MET A 163 9.94 3.55 10.06
N LYS A 164 10.88 3.02 9.26
CA LYS A 164 11.33 1.61 9.34
C LYS A 164 11.80 1.26 10.75
N LYS A 165 12.66 2.12 11.33
CA LYS A 165 13.16 1.96 12.70
C LYS A 165 12.03 1.97 13.73
N VAL A 166 11.06 2.91 13.61
CA VAL A 166 9.90 2.94 14.50
C VAL A 166 9.05 1.67 14.37
N ALA A 167 8.85 1.16 13.16
CA ALA A 167 8.06 -0.06 12.93
C ALA A 167 8.70 -1.28 13.61
N GLU A 168 10.02 -1.42 13.49
CA GLU A 168 10.80 -2.45 14.16
C GLU A 168 10.71 -2.31 15.69
N GLU A 169 11.03 -1.14 16.24
CA GLU A 169 11.02 -0.87 17.68
C GLU A 169 9.64 -1.11 18.30
N MET A 170 8.57 -0.69 17.62
CA MET A 170 7.19 -0.82 18.11
C MET A 170 6.54 -2.14 17.73
N GLN A 171 7.22 -2.99 16.95
CA GLN A 171 6.73 -4.28 16.46
C GLN A 171 5.36 -4.15 15.77
N VAL A 172 5.26 -3.21 14.82
CA VAL A 172 4.10 -3.08 13.92
C VAL A 172 4.49 -3.52 12.52
N PRO A 173 3.56 -4.08 11.72
CA PRO A 173 3.85 -4.37 10.33
C PRO A 173 4.25 -3.09 9.57
N LEU A 174 5.17 -3.24 8.63
CA LEU A 174 5.62 -2.17 7.75
C LEU A 174 5.38 -2.57 6.29
N VAL A 175 4.68 -1.72 5.56
CA VAL A 175 4.61 -1.76 4.09
C VAL A 175 5.69 -0.82 3.56
N ASP A 176 6.74 -1.37 2.95
CA ASP A 176 7.81 -0.58 2.34
C ASP A 176 7.43 -0.05 0.94
N LEU A 177 6.34 0.72 0.90
CA LEU A 177 5.77 1.23 -0.34
C LEU A 177 6.72 2.20 -1.07
N HIS A 178 7.59 2.89 -0.35
CA HIS A 178 8.66 3.71 -0.93
C HIS A 178 9.52 2.90 -1.91
N THR A 179 10.14 1.82 -1.44
CA THR A 179 11.03 0.98 -2.26
C THR A 179 10.30 0.40 -3.46
N VAL A 180 9.08 -0.12 -3.25
CA VAL A 180 8.30 -0.75 -4.33
C VAL A 180 7.86 0.29 -5.37
N SER A 181 7.40 1.47 -4.92
CA SER A 181 6.98 2.55 -5.82
C SER A 181 8.15 3.13 -6.63
N GLN A 182 9.32 3.30 -6.01
CA GLN A 182 10.52 3.75 -6.71
C GLN A 182 10.94 2.75 -7.79
N ALA A 183 11.04 1.46 -7.43
CA ALA A 183 11.44 0.42 -8.37
C ALA A 183 10.48 0.32 -9.57
N HIS A 184 9.16 0.46 -9.33
CA HIS A 184 8.17 0.51 -10.40
C HIS A 184 8.42 1.69 -11.34
N MET A 185 8.66 2.88 -10.81
CA MET A 185 8.83 4.10 -11.59
C MET A 185 10.14 4.14 -12.35
N GLU A 186 11.24 3.64 -11.79
CA GLU A 186 12.50 3.49 -12.51
C GLU A 186 12.38 2.47 -13.65
N LYS A 187 11.63 1.38 -13.44
CA LYS A 187 11.36 0.40 -14.51
C LYS A 187 10.49 0.98 -15.62
N LEU A 188 9.51 1.80 -15.26
CA LEU A 188 8.59 2.44 -16.21
C LEU A 188 9.26 3.55 -17.02
N GLY A 189 10.21 4.27 -16.42
CA GLY A 189 10.95 5.38 -17.02
C GLY A 189 10.20 6.71 -16.94
N GLU A 190 10.93 7.82 -17.13
CA GLU A 190 10.44 9.20 -16.89
C GLU A 190 9.18 9.56 -17.69
N VAL A 191 9.21 9.29 -19.00
CA VAL A 191 8.12 9.67 -19.91
C VAL A 191 6.80 9.01 -19.51
N GLU A 192 6.82 7.70 -19.29
CA GLU A 192 5.62 6.96 -18.90
C GLU A 192 5.24 7.25 -17.43
N GLY A 193 6.23 7.42 -16.55
CA GLY A 193 6.01 7.78 -15.15
C GLY A 193 5.30 9.13 -14.96
N HIS A 194 5.59 10.11 -15.83
CA HIS A 194 4.89 11.39 -15.83
C HIS A 194 3.44 11.29 -16.30
N LYS A 195 3.07 10.31 -17.13
CA LYS A 195 1.67 10.07 -17.52
C LYS A 195 0.79 9.60 -16.37
N LEU A 196 1.38 9.11 -15.27
CA LEU A 196 0.65 8.73 -14.05
C LEU A 196 0.42 9.92 -13.11
N GLY A 197 0.93 11.10 -13.43
CA GLY A 197 0.76 12.34 -12.65
C GLY A 197 -0.12 13.37 -13.36
N PRO A 198 -0.61 14.38 -12.63
CA PRO A 198 -1.11 15.60 -13.25
C PRO A 198 0.06 16.51 -13.69
N THR A 199 -0.27 17.62 -14.34
CA THR A 199 0.66 18.73 -14.58
C THR A 199 0.33 19.90 -13.66
N LYS A 200 1.29 20.80 -13.47
CA LYS A 200 1.16 22.04 -12.69
C LYS A 200 1.85 23.21 -13.40
N ARG A 201 1.64 24.42 -12.89
CA ARG A 201 2.38 25.61 -13.33
C ARG A 201 3.63 25.80 -12.46
N ASP A 202 4.77 26.05 -13.09
CA ASP A 202 5.99 26.51 -12.42
C ASP A 202 5.91 28.03 -12.12
N PRO A 203 6.86 28.63 -11.37
CA PRO A 203 6.87 30.06 -11.09
C PRO A 203 6.90 30.95 -12.35
N GLU A 204 7.44 30.43 -13.45
CA GLU A 204 7.53 31.08 -14.75
C GLU A 204 6.23 30.94 -15.58
N GLY A 205 5.26 30.17 -15.10
CA GLY A 205 3.96 29.94 -15.75
C GLY A 205 3.94 28.80 -16.78
N ASN A 206 5.03 28.05 -16.95
CA ASN A 206 5.07 26.90 -17.84
C ASN A 206 4.30 25.71 -17.25
N THR A 207 3.70 24.91 -18.11
CA THR A 207 3.10 23.63 -17.70
C THR A 207 4.20 22.60 -17.55
N VAL A 208 4.40 22.10 -16.33
CA VAL A 208 5.40 21.07 -16.00
C VAL A 208 4.74 19.87 -15.32
N PRO A 209 5.34 18.67 -15.35
CA PRO A 209 4.83 17.53 -14.59
C PRO A 209 4.79 17.81 -13.09
N ASP A 210 3.69 17.44 -12.43
CA ASP A 210 3.69 17.29 -10.98
C ASP A 210 4.47 16.00 -10.64
N LYS A 211 5.45 16.10 -9.76
CA LYS A 211 6.37 14.99 -9.45
C LYS A 211 5.95 14.18 -8.22
N THR A 212 4.83 14.50 -7.58
CA THR A 212 4.38 13.91 -6.30
C THR A 212 2.98 13.30 -6.38
N HIS A 213 2.04 13.95 -7.04
CA HIS A 213 0.63 13.56 -7.02
C HIS A 213 0.25 12.63 -8.17
N PHE A 214 -0.81 11.84 -7.99
CA PHE A 214 -1.33 10.96 -9.04
C PHE A 214 -2.57 11.55 -9.72
N ASN A 215 -2.70 11.27 -11.01
CA ASN A 215 -3.97 11.38 -11.71
C ASN A 215 -4.77 10.08 -11.50
N ARG A 216 -5.96 9.95 -12.12
CA ARG A 216 -6.81 8.77 -11.95
C ARG A 216 -6.13 7.45 -12.38
N ALA A 217 -5.41 7.44 -13.51
CA ALA A 217 -4.69 6.25 -13.95
C ALA A 217 -3.56 5.89 -12.96
N GLY A 218 -2.78 6.88 -12.52
CA GLY A 218 -1.76 6.71 -11.48
C GLY A 218 -2.35 6.19 -10.18
N SER A 219 -3.50 6.69 -9.75
CA SER A 219 -4.19 6.23 -8.54
C SER A 219 -4.45 4.72 -8.60
N PHE A 220 -4.91 4.19 -9.73
CA PHE A 220 -5.21 2.75 -9.87
C PHE A 220 -3.95 1.89 -9.96
N VAL A 221 -2.92 2.35 -10.68
CA VAL A 221 -1.62 1.66 -10.76
C VAL A 221 -0.99 1.56 -9.37
N PHE A 222 -0.84 2.69 -8.67
CA PHE A 222 -0.23 2.70 -7.34
C PHE A 222 -1.14 2.14 -6.26
N GLY A 223 -2.46 2.21 -6.46
CA GLY A 223 -3.45 1.58 -5.60
C GLY A 223 -3.32 0.06 -5.61
N ARG A 224 -3.09 -0.54 -6.79
CA ARG A 224 -2.79 -1.97 -6.91
C ARG A 224 -1.48 -2.33 -6.23
N ILE A 225 -0.42 -1.59 -6.52
CA ILE A 225 0.91 -1.80 -5.91
C ILE A 225 0.81 -1.74 -4.38
N ALA A 226 0.10 -0.74 -3.84
CA ALA A 226 -0.10 -0.61 -2.41
C ALA A 226 -0.93 -1.77 -1.82
N ALA A 227 -1.97 -2.23 -2.50
CA ALA A 227 -2.78 -3.37 -2.04
C ALA A 227 -1.97 -4.66 -1.99
N GLU A 228 -1.18 -4.95 -3.02
CA GLU A 228 -0.26 -6.11 -3.04
C GLU A 228 0.79 -6.01 -1.94
N ALA A 229 1.43 -4.84 -1.78
CA ALA A 229 2.43 -4.64 -0.73
C ALA A 229 1.84 -4.76 0.68
N VAL A 230 0.57 -4.38 0.88
CA VAL A 230 -0.17 -4.61 2.14
C VAL A 230 -0.40 -6.11 2.37
N ALA A 231 -0.82 -6.85 1.34
CA ALA A 231 -1.02 -8.30 1.43
C ALA A 231 0.28 -9.03 1.80
N ASP A 232 1.42 -8.60 1.24
CA ASP A 232 2.73 -9.18 1.53
C ASP A 232 3.19 -8.88 2.97
N ALA A 233 3.03 -7.64 3.42
CA ALA A 233 3.45 -7.21 4.76
C ALA A 233 2.51 -7.71 5.87
N VAL A 234 1.23 -7.94 5.54
CA VAL A 234 0.17 -8.36 6.46
C VAL A 234 -0.59 -9.51 5.81
N PRO A 235 -0.12 -10.77 5.93
CA PRO A 235 -0.75 -11.92 5.28
C PRO A 235 -2.22 -12.14 5.63
N GLU A 236 -2.69 -11.65 6.79
CA GLU A 236 -4.11 -11.66 7.16
C GLU A 236 -4.99 -10.82 6.21
N LEU A 237 -4.41 -9.78 5.59
CA LEU A 237 -5.09 -8.92 4.62
C LEU A 237 -5.02 -9.46 3.18
N ALA A 238 -4.19 -10.47 2.90
CA ALA A 238 -4.02 -11.01 1.55
C ALA A 238 -5.32 -11.54 0.91
N PRO A 239 -6.19 -12.28 1.62
CA PRO A 239 -7.46 -12.73 1.05
C PRO A 239 -8.42 -11.58 0.68
N TYR A 240 -8.21 -10.38 1.24
CA TYR A 240 -9.06 -9.22 1.02
C TYR A 240 -8.63 -8.36 -0.18
N VAL A 241 -7.53 -8.73 -0.85
CA VAL A 241 -7.09 -8.08 -2.08
C VAL A 241 -7.64 -8.84 -3.27
N LYS A 242 -8.25 -8.14 -4.24
CA LYS A 242 -8.79 -8.74 -5.45
C LYS A 242 -7.70 -9.51 -6.21
N ALA A 243 -8.04 -10.65 -6.78
CA ALA A 243 -7.11 -11.41 -7.61
C ALA A 243 -6.68 -10.62 -8.86
N GLU A 244 -7.63 -9.93 -9.50
CA GLU A 244 -7.39 -9.08 -10.66
C GLU A 244 -7.31 -7.61 -10.27
N ALA A 245 -6.45 -6.86 -10.97
CA ALA A 245 -6.30 -5.43 -10.74
C ALA A 245 -7.56 -4.68 -11.15
N ALA A 246 -8.06 -3.83 -10.25
CA ALA A 246 -9.16 -2.92 -10.55
C ALA A 246 -8.79 -1.97 -11.69
N GLN A 247 -9.76 -1.66 -12.54
CA GLN A 247 -9.58 -0.74 -13.66
C GLN A 247 -10.16 0.64 -13.31
N PRO A 248 -9.53 1.73 -13.81
CA PRO A 248 -9.96 3.09 -13.54
C PRO A 248 -11.47 3.29 -13.70
#